data_AF-A0A957I682-F1
#
_entry.id   AF-A0A957I682-F1
#
_cell.length_a   1.000
_cell.length_b   1.000
_cell.length_c   1.000
_cell.angle_alpha   90.00
_cell.angle_beta   90.00
_cell.angle_gamma   90.00
#
_symmetry.space_group_name_H-M   'P 1'
#
loop_
_entity.id
_entity.type
_entity.pdbx_description
1 polymer ?
#
loop_
_entity_poly.entity_id
_entity_poly.type
_entity_poly.pdbx_seq_one_letter_code
_entity_poly.pdbx_strand_id
1 'polypeptide(L)'
;MEMLTAEQLLAGSSLRHEVEIPSAVMKGNGRTATETRIVLRPLTVNDLQRIGKAAQDDNGLSASLMIRHALVEPELKLEQVAQLPAGLARFLVEQINHISGIDTPTDSLTKLVQAPLARACFVLAKEFGWTPEEVSGMTIGQILMYLEMTRQEGTPA
;
A
#
# COMPACT_ATOMS: atom_id res chain seq x y z
N MET A 1 -1.85 20.20 -32.27
CA MET A 1 -2.28 19.31 -31.17
C MET A 1 -2.78 18.05 -31.83
N GLU A 2 -1.97 17.00 -31.89
CA GLU A 2 -2.47 15.67 -32.26
C GLU A 2 -3.27 15.11 -31.09
N MET A 3 -4.47 14.59 -31.37
CA MET A 3 -5.25 13.86 -30.38
C MET A 3 -4.88 12.38 -30.46
N LEU A 4 -4.66 11.76 -29.30
CA LEU A 4 -4.38 10.32 -29.21
C LEU A 4 -5.56 9.52 -29.76
N THR A 5 -5.27 8.50 -30.58
CA THR A 5 -6.27 7.54 -31.03
C THR A 5 -6.58 6.51 -29.93
N ALA A 6 -7.73 5.84 -30.03
CA ALA A 6 -8.09 4.75 -29.11
C ALA A 6 -7.04 3.63 -29.10
N GLU A 7 -6.44 3.33 -30.26
CA GLU A 7 -5.37 2.33 -30.40
C GLU A 7 -4.10 2.76 -29.66
N GLN A 8 -3.73 4.05 -29.73
CA GLN A 8 -2.59 4.59 -28.99
C GLN A 8 -2.81 4.57 -27.47
N LEU A 9 -4.04 4.80 -27.01
CA LEU A 9 -4.40 4.65 -25.59
C LEU A 9 -4.34 3.19 -25.13
N LEU A 10 -4.82 2.26 -25.96
CA LEU A 10 -4.83 0.84 -25.64
C LEU A 10 -3.44 0.19 -25.74
N ALA A 11 -2.54 0.71 -26.57
CA ALA A 11 -1.17 0.20 -26.72
C ALA A 11 -0.41 0.16 -25.39
N GLY A 12 -0.64 1.12 -24.49
CA GLY A 12 -0.03 1.17 -23.16
C GLY A 12 -0.36 -0.04 -22.27
N SER A 13 -1.48 -0.72 -22.51
CA SER A 13 -1.87 -1.94 -21.76
C SER A 13 -1.05 -3.18 -22.10
N SER A 14 -0.33 -3.16 -23.23
CA SER A 14 0.48 -4.28 -23.71
C SER A 14 1.99 -4.10 -23.44
N LEU A 15 2.37 -3.03 -22.73
CA LEU A 15 3.76 -2.74 -22.41
C LEU A 15 4.32 -3.80 -21.46
N ARG A 16 5.50 -4.32 -21.78
CA ARG A 16 6.22 -5.28 -20.94
C ARG A 16 7.34 -4.55 -20.19
N HIS A 17 7.31 -4.63 -18.87
CA HIS A 17 8.28 -4.04 -17.98
C HIS A 17 9.20 -5.13 -17.43
N GLU A 18 10.49 -5.04 -17.75
CA GLU A 18 11.51 -5.86 -17.12
C GLU A 18 11.83 -5.27 -15.75
N VAL A 19 11.66 -6.06 -14.69
CA VAL A 19 11.87 -5.64 -13.31
C VAL A 19 12.94 -6.53 -12.69
N GLU A 20 13.96 -5.91 -12.12
CA GLU A 20 15.00 -6.60 -11.37
C GLU A 20 14.51 -6.88 -9.94
N ILE A 21 14.67 -8.12 -9.47
CA ILE A 21 14.31 -8.48 -8.11
C ILE A 21 15.47 -8.12 -7.16
N PRO A 22 15.24 -7.28 -6.13
CA PRO A 22 16.27 -6.97 -5.16
C PRO A 22 16.74 -8.22 -4.40
N SER A 23 18.05 -8.39 -4.25
CA SER A 23 18.61 -9.53 -3.52
C SER A 23 18.14 -9.63 -2.06
N ALA A 24 17.75 -8.49 -1.45
CA ALA A 24 17.20 -8.42 -0.11
C ALA A 24 15.88 -9.18 0.06
N VAL A 25 15.01 -9.21 -0.96
CA VAL A 25 13.73 -9.96 -0.92
C VAL A 25 13.90 -11.44 -1.30
N MET A 26 15.03 -11.82 -1.89
CA MET A 26 15.35 -13.20 -2.29
C MET A 26 16.05 -14.05 -1.21
N LYS A 27 16.40 -13.47 -0.04
CA LYS A 27 17.23 -14.12 1.00
C LYS A 27 16.68 -15.43 1.61
N GLY A 28 15.53 -15.94 1.15
CA GLY A 28 15.01 -17.24 1.55
C GLY A 28 15.62 -18.46 0.83
N ASN A 29 16.28 -18.30 -0.32
CA ASN A 29 16.59 -19.44 -1.22
C ASN A 29 18.06 -19.82 -1.38
N GLY A 30 18.99 -19.34 -0.52
CA GLY A 30 20.38 -19.84 -0.40
C GLY A 30 21.27 -19.78 -1.66
N ARG A 31 20.72 -19.42 -2.83
CA ARG A 31 21.43 -19.22 -4.09
C ARG A 31 21.79 -17.76 -4.18
N THR A 32 23.09 -17.49 -4.31
CA THR A 32 23.65 -16.18 -4.65
C THR A 32 22.91 -15.66 -5.89
N ALA A 33 22.03 -14.68 -5.67
CA ALA A 33 21.15 -14.11 -6.68
C ALA A 33 22.01 -13.40 -7.74
N THR A 34 22.28 -14.10 -8.83
CA THR A 34 22.76 -13.50 -10.07
C THR A 34 21.50 -12.94 -10.72
N GLU A 35 21.38 -11.61 -10.76
CA GLU A 35 20.36 -10.80 -11.45
C GLU A 35 19.11 -11.56 -11.91
N THR A 36 18.18 -11.82 -10.98
CA THR A 36 16.91 -12.47 -11.34
C THR A 36 15.94 -11.40 -11.82
N ARG A 37 15.63 -11.44 -13.12
CA ARG A 37 14.71 -10.52 -13.76
C ARG A 37 13.37 -11.19 -14.02
N ILE A 38 12.32 -10.39 -13.97
CA ILE A 38 10.95 -10.80 -14.28
C ILE A 38 10.32 -9.82 -15.25
N VAL A 39 9.32 -10.28 -15.99
CA VAL A 39 8.55 -9.44 -16.91
C VAL A 39 7.15 -9.26 -16.36
N LEU A 40 6.78 -8.00 -16.15
CA LEU A 40 5.45 -7.59 -15.73
C LEU A 40 4.72 -6.86 -16.87
N ARG A 41 3.39 -6.91 -16.85
CA ARG A 41 2.53 -6.04 -17.65
C ARG A 41 1.63 -5.21 -16.73
N PRO A 42 1.23 -4.00 -17.12
CA PRO A 42 0.24 -3.25 -16.37
C PRO A 42 -1.13 -3.96 -16.36
N LEU A 43 -1.86 -3.82 -15.27
CA LEU A 43 -3.23 -4.29 -15.15
C LEU A 43 -4.18 -3.35 -15.89
N THR A 44 -5.09 -3.92 -16.68
CA THR A 44 -6.16 -3.16 -17.32
C THR A 44 -7.36 -2.99 -16.39
N VAL A 45 -8.25 -2.05 -16.74
CA VAL A 45 -9.54 -1.89 -16.04
C VAL A 45 -10.35 -3.19 -16.01
N ASN A 46 -10.31 -3.97 -17.10
CA ASN A 46 -10.98 -5.28 -17.18
C ASN A 46 -10.32 -6.32 -16.26
N ASP A 47 -8.99 -6.32 -16.16
CA ASP A 47 -8.27 -7.19 -15.20
C ASP A 47 -8.73 -6.87 -13.76
N LEU A 48 -8.73 -5.60 -13.37
CA LEU A 48 -9.14 -5.15 -12.04
C LEU A 48 -10.59 -5.52 -11.70
N GLN A 49 -11.52 -5.35 -12.65
CA GLN A 49 -12.92 -5.74 -12.44
C GLN A 49 -13.08 -7.25 -12.24
N ARG A 50 -12.32 -8.07 -12.97
CA ARG A 50 -12.33 -9.52 -12.82
C ARG A 50 -11.73 -9.96 -11.49
N ILE A 51 -10.61 -9.35 -11.10
CA ILE A 51 -9.96 -9.60 -9.81
C ILE A 51 -10.91 -9.25 -8.66
N GLY A 52 -11.51 -8.05 -8.67
CA GLY A 52 -12.44 -7.63 -7.62
C GLY A 52 -13.65 -8.56 -7.49
N LYS A 53 -14.23 -9.01 -8.61
CA LYS A 53 -15.33 -9.98 -8.61
C LYS A 53 -14.92 -11.35 -8.06
N ALA A 54 -13.71 -11.82 -8.40
CA ALA A 54 -13.21 -13.12 -7.99
C ALA A 54 -12.74 -13.14 -6.52
N ALA A 55 -12.24 -12.00 -6.02
CA ALA A 55 -11.72 -11.89 -4.67
C ALA A 55 -12.82 -11.77 -3.59
N GLN A 56 -14.01 -11.26 -3.95
CA GLN A 56 -15.14 -11.10 -3.01
C GLN A 56 -14.72 -10.47 -1.66
N ASP A 57 -13.98 -9.36 -1.73
CA ASP A 57 -13.41 -8.61 -0.59
C ASP A 57 -12.27 -9.31 0.19
N ASP A 58 -11.80 -10.47 -0.25
CA ASP A 58 -10.57 -11.09 0.28
C ASP A 58 -9.32 -10.39 -0.29
N ASN A 59 -8.69 -9.57 0.55
CA ASN A 59 -7.48 -8.82 0.22
C ASN A 59 -6.28 -9.72 -0.15
N GLY A 60 -6.16 -10.91 0.47
CA GLY A 60 -5.08 -11.85 0.20
C GLY A 60 -5.24 -12.56 -1.14
N LEU A 61 -6.49 -12.95 -1.46
CA LEU A 61 -6.84 -13.51 -2.75
C LEU A 61 -6.70 -12.47 -3.87
N SER A 62 -7.13 -11.23 -3.61
CA SER A 62 -6.96 -10.11 -4.56
C SER A 62 -5.50 -9.90 -4.92
N ALA A 63 -4.60 -9.82 -3.93
CA ALA A 63 -3.15 -9.68 -4.18
C ALA A 63 -2.59 -10.85 -4.99
N SER A 64 -3.02 -12.07 -4.69
CA SER A 64 -2.58 -13.28 -5.40
C SER A 64 -3.03 -13.27 -6.87
N LEU A 65 -4.26 -12.83 -7.14
CA LEU A 65 -4.79 -12.70 -8.49
C LEU A 65 -4.11 -11.56 -9.27
N MET A 66 -3.80 -10.43 -8.62
CA MET A 66 -3.02 -9.34 -9.24
C MET A 66 -1.66 -9.83 -9.73
N ILE A 67 -0.92 -10.54 -8.87
CA ILE A 67 0.40 -11.09 -9.23
C ILE A 67 0.27 -12.06 -10.40
N ARG A 68 -0.69 -12.99 -10.34
CA ARG A 68 -0.94 -13.97 -11.41
C ARG A 68 -1.28 -13.30 -12.76
N HIS A 69 -2.05 -12.23 -12.75
CA HIS A 69 -2.49 -11.56 -13.98
C HIS A 69 -1.41 -10.64 -14.59
N ALA A 70 -0.56 -10.04 -13.76
CA ALA A 70 0.44 -9.08 -14.17
C ALA A 70 1.81 -9.71 -14.49
N LEU A 71 2.16 -10.83 -13.86
CA LEU A 71 3.43 -11.52 -14.11
C LEU A 71 3.36 -12.32 -15.43
N VAL A 72 4.16 -11.89 -16.41
CA VAL A 72 4.23 -12.50 -17.74
C VAL A 72 5.31 -13.59 -17.74
N GLU A 73 6.49 -13.28 -17.21
CA GLU A 73 7.61 -14.23 -17.13
C GLU A 73 8.31 -14.09 -15.76
N PRO A 74 8.48 -15.19 -14.99
CA PRO A 74 7.96 -16.54 -15.23
C PRO A 74 6.44 -16.63 -15.03
N GLU A 75 5.74 -17.43 -15.86
CA GLU A 75 4.31 -17.68 -15.64
C GLU A 75 4.10 -18.48 -14.35
N LEU A 76 3.30 -17.95 -13.43
CA LEU A 76 2.98 -18.59 -12.15
C LEU A 76 1.51 -19.00 -12.07
N LYS A 77 1.27 -20.20 -11.54
CA LYS A 77 -0.07 -20.64 -11.13
C LYS A 77 -0.45 -20.03 -9.79
N LEU A 78 -1.75 -19.95 -9.50
CA LEU A 78 -2.25 -19.31 -8.27
C LEU A 78 -1.69 -19.99 -7.00
N GLU A 79 -1.54 -21.31 -7.03
CA GLU A 79 -0.98 -22.10 -5.93
C GLU A 79 0.51 -21.80 -5.70
N GLN A 80 1.24 -21.42 -6.75
CA GLN A 80 2.64 -21.02 -6.66
C GLN A 80 2.77 -19.59 -6.17
N VAL A 81 1.83 -18.71 -6.53
CA VAL A 81 1.76 -17.34 -5.99
C VAL A 81 1.54 -17.35 -4.48
N ALA A 82 0.66 -18.23 -3.99
CA ALA A 82 0.40 -18.40 -2.56
C ALA A 82 1.63 -18.91 -1.77
N GLN A 83 2.62 -19.50 -2.45
CA GLN A 83 3.86 -19.98 -1.84
C GLN A 83 5.00 -18.95 -1.89
N LEU A 84 4.78 -17.78 -2.49
CA LEU A 84 5.79 -16.74 -2.55
C LEU A 84 6.13 -16.23 -1.14
N PRO A 85 7.41 -15.95 -0.85
CA PRO A 85 7.78 -15.25 0.38
C PRO A 85 7.01 -13.93 0.49
N ALA A 86 6.47 -13.63 1.67
CA ALA A 86 5.62 -12.45 1.88
C ALA A 86 6.30 -11.13 1.43
N GLY A 87 7.61 -11.00 1.63
CA GLY A 87 8.39 -9.83 1.16
C GLY A 87 8.47 -9.72 -0.36
N LEU A 88 8.55 -10.85 -1.07
CA LEU A 88 8.54 -10.87 -2.53
C LEU A 88 7.13 -10.57 -3.06
N ALA A 89 6.09 -11.18 -2.49
CA ALA A 89 4.70 -10.90 -2.86
C ALA A 89 4.38 -9.41 -2.70
N ARG A 90 4.79 -8.80 -1.59
CA ARG A 90 4.65 -7.36 -1.35
C ARG A 90 5.38 -6.53 -2.41
N PHE A 91 6.65 -6.84 -2.68
CA PHE A 91 7.43 -6.15 -3.71
C PHE A 91 6.74 -6.21 -5.07
N LEU A 92 6.23 -7.38 -5.48
CA LEU A 92 5.54 -7.55 -6.75
C LEU A 92 4.27 -6.70 -6.83
N VAL A 93 3.45 -6.69 -5.78
CA VAL A 93 2.23 -5.87 -5.75
C VAL A 93 2.56 -4.37 -5.85
N GLU A 94 3.59 -3.90 -5.15
CA GLU A 94 4.05 -2.51 -5.24
C GLU A 94 4.50 -2.16 -6.67
N GLN A 95 5.27 -3.03 -7.33
CA GLN A 95 5.69 -2.83 -8.72
C GLN A 95 4.51 -2.86 -9.70
N ILE A 96 3.57 -3.79 -9.53
CA ILE A 96 2.37 -3.91 -10.36
C ILE A 96 1.52 -2.64 -10.24
N ASN A 97 1.32 -2.13 -9.03
CA ASN A 97 0.59 -0.88 -8.79
C ASN A 97 1.26 0.30 -9.50
N HIS A 98 2.59 0.41 -9.36
CA HIS A 98 3.37 1.46 -10.00
C HIS A 98 3.26 1.45 -11.53
N ILE A 99 3.51 0.31 -12.18
CA ILE A 99 3.46 0.21 -13.65
C ILE A 99 2.04 0.35 -14.19
N SER A 100 1.02 -0.03 -13.41
CA SER A 100 -0.38 0.08 -13.82
C SER A 100 -0.93 1.50 -13.65
N GLY A 101 -0.14 2.42 -13.08
CA GLY A 101 -0.62 3.77 -12.71
C GLY A 101 -1.72 3.72 -11.64
N ILE A 102 -1.79 2.60 -10.91
CA ILE A 102 -2.71 2.40 -9.81
C ILE A 102 -1.91 2.79 -8.57
N ASP A 103 -1.73 4.08 -8.36
CA ASP A 103 -1.41 4.59 -7.01
C ASP A 103 -2.67 4.38 -6.17
N THR A 104 -2.96 3.12 -5.82
CA THR A 104 -3.86 2.81 -4.73
C THR A 104 -2.99 2.70 -3.49
N PRO A 105 -2.92 3.77 -2.68
CA PRO A 105 -2.45 3.67 -1.32
C PRO A 105 -3.50 2.91 -0.51
N THR A 106 -3.58 1.59 -0.66
CA THR A 106 -4.32 0.78 0.31
C THR A 106 -3.70 0.95 1.71
N ASP A 107 -2.51 1.57 1.81
CA ASP A 107 -1.80 1.82 3.06
C ASP A 107 -1.40 3.30 3.32
N SER A 108 -1.45 4.20 2.33
CA SER A 108 -0.96 5.59 2.55
C SER A 108 -2.00 6.55 3.12
N LEU A 109 -3.31 6.37 2.91
CA LEU A 109 -4.29 7.24 3.57
C LEU A 109 -4.34 6.96 5.08
N THR A 110 -4.30 5.69 5.48
CA THR A 110 -4.32 5.29 6.90
C THR A 110 -3.03 5.72 7.61
N LYS A 111 -1.85 5.62 6.97
CA LYS A 111 -0.59 6.10 7.56
C LYS A 111 -0.42 7.62 7.56
N LEU A 112 -0.95 8.34 6.56
CA LEU A 112 -0.90 9.81 6.53
C LEU A 112 -1.94 10.48 7.43
N VAL A 113 -3.08 9.84 7.71
CA VAL A 113 -4.11 10.35 8.63
C VAL A 113 -3.79 10.00 10.10
N GLN A 114 -3.23 8.82 10.35
CA GLN A 114 -2.87 8.40 11.72
C GLN A 114 -1.57 9.04 12.23
N ALA A 115 -0.64 9.45 11.36
CA ALA A 115 0.61 10.07 11.81
C ALA A 115 0.44 11.46 12.48
N PRO A 116 -0.40 12.39 11.96
CA PRO A 116 -0.70 13.66 12.65
C PRO A 116 -1.50 13.47 13.94
N LEU A 117 -2.50 12.57 13.95
CA LEU A 117 -3.31 12.27 15.13
C LEU A 117 -2.51 11.59 16.24
N ALA A 118 -1.68 10.59 15.91
CA ALA A 118 -0.78 9.95 16.87
C ALA A 118 0.25 10.94 17.43
N ARG A 119 0.77 11.87 16.60
CA ARG A 119 1.62 12.96 17.07
C ARG A 119 0.87 13.92 18.00
N ALA A 120 -0.37 14.27 17.68
CA ALA A 120 -1.20 15.10 18.55
C ALA A 120 -1.46 14.41 19.90
N CYS A 121 -1.81 13.12 19.91
CA CYS A 121 -1.98 12.35 21.14
C CYS A 121 -0.69 12.31 21.98
N PHE A 122 0.47 12.15 21.33
CA PHE A 122 1.77 12.12 22.03
C PHE A 122 2.17 13.49 22.60
N VAL A 123 1.92 14.57 21.86
CA VAL A 123 2.18 15.94 22.33
C VAL A 123 1.25 16.28 23.49
N LEU A 124 -0.04 15.93 23.41
CA LEU A 124 -0.99 16.12 24.51
C LEU A 124 -0.62 15.27 25.73
N ALA A 125 -0.30 13.99 25.54
CA ALA A 125 0.18 13.10 26.61
C ALA A 125 1.38 13.71 27.35
N LYS A 126 2.36 14.25 26.61
CA LYS A 126 3.55 14.90 27.18
C LYS A 126 3.24 16.18 27.95
N GLU A 127 2.37 17.05 27.42
CA GLU A 127 2.04 18.34 28.07
C GLU A 127 1.16 18.15 29.32
N PHE A 128 0.29 17.14 29.34
CA PHE A 128 -0.66 16.92 30.43
C PHE A 128 -0.26 15.79 31.41
N GLY A 129 0.87 15.10 31.14
CA GLY A 129 1.35 13.98 31.96
C GLY A 129 0.53 12.69 31.83
N TRP A 130 -0.28 12.57 30.78
CA TRP A 130 -1.10 11.39 30.49
C TRP A 130 -0.34 10.38 29.63
N THR A 131 -0.81 9.13 29.63
CA THR A 131 -0.30 8.10 28.71
C THR A 131 -0.97 8.21 27.33
N PRO A 132 -0.29 7.82 26.23
CA PRO A 132 -0.87 7.82 24.89
C PRO A 132 -2.18 7.00 24.79
N GLU A 133 -2.29 5.92 25.56
CA GLU A 133 -3.47 5.06 25.65
C GLU A 133 -4.66 5.78 26.31
N GLU A 134 -4.41 6.57 27.36
CA GLU A 134 -5.43 7.40 28.01
C GLU A 134 -5.97 8.47 27.06
N VAL A 135 -5.10 9.13 26.30
CA VAL A 135 -5.51 10.16 25.31
C VAL A 135 -6.30 9.54 24.16
N SER A 136 -5.90 8.36 23.69
CA SER A 136 -6.60 7.64 22.62
C SER A 136 -7.98 7.13 23.04
N GLY A 137 -8.22 6.94 24.34
CA GLY A 137 -9.52 6.53 24.89
C GLY A 137 -10.51 7.69 25.09
N MET A 138 -10.08 8.94 24.91
CA MET A 138 -10.91 10.12 25.12
C MET A 138 -11.61 10.58 23.85
N THR A 139 -12.85 11.06 24.01
CA THR A 139 -13.56 11.71 22.90
C THR A 139 -13.00 13.10 22.61
N ILE A 140 -13.14 13.56 21.38
CA ILE A 140 -12.69 14.91 20.95
C ILE A 140 -13.26 16.03 21.85
N GLY A 141 -14.50 15.88 22.35
CA GLY A 141 -15.14 16.85 23.24
C GLY A 141 -14.51 16.89 24.63
N GLN A 142 -14.06 15.75 25.16
CA GLN A 142 -13.35 15.69 26.44
C GLN A 142 -11.97 16.34 26.32
N ILE A 143 -11.24 16.08 25.23
CA ILE A 143 -9.92 16.70 24.97
C ILE A 143 -10.05 18.23 24.89
N LEU A 144 -11.06 18.74 24.17
CA LEU A 144 -11.31 20.19 24.04
C LEU A 144 -11.68 20.83 25.39
N MET A 145 -12.43 20.15 26.25
CA MET A 145 -12.81 20.66 27.57
C MET A 145 -11.58 20.84 28.48
N TYR A 146 -10.65 19.87 28.50
CA TYR A 146 -9.41 20.00 29.29
C TYR A 146 -8.47 21.07 28.74
N LEU A 147 -8.40 21.23 27.41
CA LEU A 147 -7.64 22.31 26.77
C LEU A 147 -8.19 23.71 27.10
N GLU A 148 -9.52 23.85 27.17
CA GLU A 148 -10.15 25.10 27.60
C GLU A 148 -9.89 25.41 29.09
N MET A 149 -9.92 24.39 29.95
CA MET A 149 -9.60 24.56 31.37
C MET A 149 -8.15 24.99 31.60
N THR A 150 -7.18 24.44 30.83
CA THR A 150 -5.78 24.88 30.91
C THR A 150 -5.54 26.26 30.32
N ARG A 151 -6.32 26.69 29.31
CA ARG A 151 -6.29 28.09 28.83
C ARG A 151 -6.76 29.08 29.89
N GLN A 152 -7.70 28.69 30.75
CA GLN A 152 -8.20 29.54 31.84
C GLN A 152 -7.21 29.65 33.00
N GLU A 153 -6.40 28.62 33.27
CA GLU A 153 -5.34 28.67 34.28
C GLU A 153 -4.10 29.49 33.85
N GLY A 154 -3.96 29.77 32.54
CA GLY A 154 -2.85 30.53 31.96
C GLY A 154 -3.05 32.05 31.86
N THR A 155 -4.13 32.62 32.41
CA THR A 155 -4.29 34.08 32.50
C THR A 155 -4.01 34.55 33.93
N PRO A 156 -2.76 34.91 34.28
CA PRO A 156 -2.52 35.71 35.46
C PRO A 156 -3.15 37.10 35.27
N ALA A 157 -3.86 37.57 36.29
CA ALA A 157 -4.27 38.97 36.44
C ALA A 157 -3.05 39.89 36.58
#